data_AF-A0A9E3F3F5-F1
#
_entry.id   AF-A0A9E3F3F5-F1
#
_cell.length_a   1.000
_cell.length_b   1.000
_cell.length_c   1.000
_cell.angle_alpha   90.00
_cell.angle_beta   90.00
_cell.angle_gamma   90.00
#
_symmetry.space_group_name_H-M   'P 1'
#
loop_
_entity.id
_entity.type
_entity.pdbx_description
1 polymer ?
#
loop_
_entity_poly.entity_id
_entity_poly.type
_entity_poly.pdbx_seq_one_letter_code
_entity_poly.pdbx_strand_id
1 'polypeptide(L)'
;MPDAPPIAPEDVFDSPLVHAPSALVMETLGIVAEARPGYAALPTPYYSSLDDSLRLYQADALDLLRRMKDESFDMIFADPPYFLSNGGVTCVGGRMVSVDKGRWDKSQGMLGDHSFNILWLDQCRRLLRPNGTLWVTGTS
;
A
#
# COMPACT_ATOMS: atom_id res chain seq x y z
N MET A 1 -15.06 6.22 -34.11
CA MET A 1 -14.67 5.42 -32.93
C MET A 1 -15.49 5.98 -31.78
N PRO A 2 -16.46 5.26 -31.21
CA PRO A 2 -17.13 5.76 -30.01
C PRO A 2 -16.15 5.66 -28.85
N ASP A 3 -15.99 6.77 -28.13
CA ASP A 3 -15.16 6.85 -26.93
C ASP A 3 -15.65 5.83 -25.89
N ALA A 4 -14.74 5.01 -25.38
CA ALA A 4 -15.05 4.09 -24.30
C ALA A 4 -15.50 4.91 -23.08
N PRO A 5 -16.55 4.47 -22.36
CA PRO A 5 -17.02 5.17 -21.19
C PRO A 5 -15.91 5.25 -20.13
N PRO A 6 -15.86 6.34 -19.34
CA PRO A 6 -14.91 6.46 -18.24
C PRO A 6 -15.12 5.29 -17.28
N ILE A 7 -14.04 4.55 -17.01
CA ILE A 7 -14.01 3.43 -16.07
C ILE A 7 -14.36 4.00 -14.69
N ALA A 8 -15.35 3.40 -14.03
CA ALA A 8 -15.79 3.85 -12.71
C ALA A 8 -14.66 3.59 -11.69
N PRO A 9 -14.50 4.44 -10.64
CA PRO A 9 -13.44 4.28 -9.66
C PRO A 9 -13.39 2.88 -9.03
N GLU A 10 -14.56 2.27 -8.82
CA GLU A 10 -14.74 0.90 -8.31
C GLU A 10 -14.13 -0.19 -9.20
N ASP A 11 -14.07 0.01 -10.52
CA ASP A 11 -13.58 -0.99 -11.48
C ASP A 11 -12.05 -0.98 -11.61
N VAL A 12 -11.38 0.03 -11.06
CA VAL A 12 -9.91 0.14 -11.04
C VAL A 12 -9.30 -0.77 -9.96
N PHE A 13 -10.03 -1.03 -8.88
CA PHE A 13 -9.51 -1.73 -7.69
C PHE A 13 -9.77 -3.24 -7.68
N ASP A 14 -10.63 -3.77 -8.55
CA ASP A 14 -11.04 -5.19 -8.57
C ASP A 14 -10.51 -5.98 -9.79
N SER A 15 -9.52 -5.45 -10.52
CA SER A 15 -8.89 -6.15 -11.63
C SER A 15 -8.15 -7.42 -11.17
N PRO A 16 -8.28 -8.56 -11.87
CA PRO A 16 -7.63 -9.83 -11.50
C PRO A 16 -6.09 -9.79 -11.56
N LEU A 17 -5.51 -8.69 -12.03
CA LEU A 17 -4.07 -8.42 -12.02
C LEU A 17 -3.59 -7.70 -10.74
N VAL A 18 -4.48 -7.32 -9.83
CA VAL A 18 -4.17 -6.64 -8.57
C VAL A 18 -4.20 -7.65 -7.42
N HIS A 19 -3.07 -8.30 -7.15
CA HIS A 19 -2.79 -8.78 -5.80
C HIS A 19 -2.28 -7.60 -4.98
N ALA A 20 -3.15 -7.11 -4.09
CA ALA A 20 -2.92 -6.17 -2.98
C ALA A 20 -2.44 -4.74 -3.32
N PRO A 21 -3.31 -3.72 -3.24
CA PRO A 21 -2.88 -2.40 -2.82
C PRO A 21 -2.90 -2.36 -1.28
N SER A 22 -1.76 -2.62 -0.63
CA SER A 22 -1.56 -2.04 0.70
C SER A 22 -1.39 -0.54 0.47
N ALA A 23 -2.35 0.28 0.91
CA ALA A 23 -2.28 1.73 0.77
C ALA A 23 -1.17 2.27 1.68
N LEU A 24 0.06 2.25 1.17
CA LEU A 24 1.18 2.95 1.75
C LEU A 24 1.25 4.32 1.08
N VAL A 25 0.66 5.32 1.72
CA VAL A 25 0.86 6.72 1.31
C VAL A 25 2.26 7.12 1.80
N MET A 26 3.26 6.90 0.96
CA MET A 26 4.60 7.45 1.17
C MET A 26 4.62 8.89 0.69
N GLU A 27 4.30 9.83 1.58
CA GLU A 27 4.55 11.25 1.34
C GLU A 27 6.05 11.51 1.54
N THR A 28 6.83 11.34 0.47
CA THR A 28 8.25 11.69 0.47
C THR A 28 8.39 13.21 0.38
N LEU A 29 8.61 13.87 1.51
CA LEU A 29 9.24 15.19 1.51
C LEU A 29 10.70 15.02 1.06
N GLY A 30 10.90 15.08 -0.27
CA GLY A 30 12.20 15.28 -0.91
C GLY A 30 13.26 14.20 -0.65
N ILE A 31 13.05 12.96 -1.12
CA ILE A 31 14.13 12.08 -1.59
C ILE A 31 13.54 11.16 -2.67
N VAL A 32 14.16 11.14 -3.84
CA VAL A 32 13.88 10.16 -4.89
C VAL A 32 14.30 8.77 -4.38
N ALA A 33 13.34 7.85 -4.21
CA ALA A 33 13.65 6.46 -3.87
C ALA A 33 14.50 5.83 -4.97
N GLU A 34 15.72 5.42 -4.63
CA GLU A 34 16.63 4.69 -5.52
C GLU A 34 16.44 3.18 -5.37
N ALA A 35 16.77 2.44 -6.44
CA ALA A 35 16.83 0.99 -6.36
C ALA A 35 18.03 0.53 -5.51
N ARG A 36 17.82 -0.51 -4.71
CA ARG A 36 18.85 -1.18 -3.94
C ARG A 36 19.82 -1.91 -4.89
N PRO A 37 21.14 -1.84 -4.65
CA PRO A 37 22.12 -2.61 -5.41
C PRO A 37 21.80 -4.12 -5.40
N GLY A 38 21.82 -4.75 -6.57
CA GLY A 38 21.54 -6.18 -6.71
C GLY A 38 20.05 -6.56 -6.69
N TYR A 39 19.14 -5.59 -6.61
CA TYR A 39 17.70 -5.80 -6.81
C TYR A 39 17.25 -5.32 -8.18
N ALA A 40 16.12 -5.85 -8.66
CA ALA A 40 15.48 -5.37 -9.88
C ALA A 40 15.17 -3.87 -9.76
N ALA A 41 15.24 -3.16 -10.89
CA ALA A 41 14.91 -1.75 -10.95
C ALA A 41 13.49 -1.48 -10.41
N LEU A 42 13.30 -0.28 -9.87
CA LEU A 42 11.97 0.19 -9.51
C LEU A 42 11.10 0.26 -10.77
N PRO A 43 9.82 -0.14 -10.70
CA PRO A 43 8.90 0.03 -11.82
C PRO A 43 8.74 1.51 -12.16
N THR A 44 8.32 1.81 -13.39
CA THR A 44 7.96 3.18 -13.77
C THR A 44 6.84 3.67 -12.85
N PRO A 45 6.96 4.87 -12.23
CA PRO A 45 5.87 5.46 -11.47
C PRO A 45 4.62 5.59 -12.35
N TYR A 46 3.46 5.33 -11.76
CA TYR A 46 2.17 5.58 -12.40
C TYR A 46 1.95 7.08 -12.61
N TYR A 47 2.42 7.90 -11.66
CA TYR A 47 2.41 9.35 -11.76
C TYR A 47 3.68 9.93 -11.15
N SER A 48 4.17 11.03 -11.70
CA SER A 48 5.26 11.83 -11.15
C SER A 48 4.95 13.30 -11.35
N SER A 49 5.16 14.11 -10.31
CA SER A 49 5.05 15.57 -10.42
C SER A 49 6.18 16.14 -11.28
N LEU A 50 5.94 17.31 -11.88
CA LEU A 50 6.93 17.97 -12.75
C LEU A 50 8.23 18.36 -12.02
N ASP A 51 8.14 18.56 -10.71
CA ASP A 51 9.27 18.92 -9.84
C ASP A 51 9.88 17.70 -9.12
N ASP A 52 9.48 16.48 -9.49
CA ASP A 52 9.92 15.21 -8.90
C ASP A 52 9.67 15.06 -7.39
N SER A 53 8.90 15.97 -6.77
CA SER A 53 8.59 15.93 -5.33
C SER A 53 7.63 14.80 -4.96
N LEU A 54 6.80 14.34 -5.89
CA LEU A 54 5.80 13.30 -5.66
C LEU A 54 5.87 12.21 -6.72
N ARG A 55 5.87 10.96 -6.26
CA ARG A 55 5.78 9.77 -7.12
C ARG A 55 4.72 8.83 -6.58
N LEU A 56 3.85 8.36 -7.47
CA LEU A 56 2.84 7.35 -7.18
C LEU A 56 3.19 6.07 -7.92
N TYR A 57 3.21 4.96 -7.21
CA TYR A 57 3.47 3.64 -7.79
C TYR A 57 2.22 2.78 -7.70
N GLN A 58 1.89 2.11 -8.81
CA GLN A 58 0.85 1.08 -8.84
C GLN A 58 1.53 -0.29 -8.81
N ALA A 59 1.73 -0.84 -7.62
CA ALA A 59 2.43 -2.10 -7.41
C ALA A 59 2.03 -2.74 -6.07
N ASP A 60 2.40 -4.01 -5.89
CA ASP A 60 2.45 -4.61 -4.56
C ASP A 60 3.48 -3.85 -3.70
N ALA A 61 3.04 -3.38 -2.54
CA ALA A 61 3.85 -2.54 -1.68
C ALA A 61 5.09 -3.29 -1.15
N LEU A 62 4.94 -4.55 -0.74
CA LEU A 62 6.05 -5.33 -0.18
C LEU A 62 7.16 -5.54 -1.22
N ASP A 63 6.79 -5.85 -2.46
CA ASP A 63 7.74 -6.00 -3.56
C ASP A 63 8.44 -4.69 -3.93
N LEU A 64 7.72 -3.58 -3.87
CA LEU A 64 8.30 -2.27 -4.09
C LEU A 64 9.29 -1.90 -2.99
N LEU A 65 8.90 -2.07 -1.72
CA LEU A 65 9.75 -1.79 -0.56
C LEU A 65 11.05 -2.58 -0.62
N ARG A 66 11.01 -3.88 -0.94
CA ARG A 66 12.20 -4.75 -1.08
C ARG A 66 13.23 -4.23 -2.08
N ARG A 67 12.77 -3.57 -3.15
CA ARG A 67 13.61 -3.01 -4.22
C ARG A 67 14.21 -1.66 -3.83
N MET A 68 13.63 -0.95 -2.87
CA MET A 68 14.12 0.37 -2.48
C MET A 68 15.41 0.26 -1.65
N LYS A 69 16.30 1.22 -1.85
CA LYS A 69 17.55 1.36 -1.11
C LYS A 69 17.30 1.59 0.38
N ASP A 70 18.12 0.97 1.21
CA ASP A 70 18.11 1.10 2.68
C ASP A 70 18.30 2.57 3.11
N GLU A 71 17.77 2.96 4.27
CA GLU A 71 17.94 4.31 4.85
C GLU A 71 17.58 5.48 3.90
N SER A 72 16.55 5.29 3.07
CA SER A 72 16.11 6.29 2.08
C SER A 72 15.05 7.26 2.60
N PHE A 73 14.38 6.95 3.71
CA PHE A 73 13.20 7.70 4.18
C PHE A 73 13.41 8.30 5.57
N ASP A 74 13.00 9.55 5.74
CA ASP A 74 12.96 10.24 7.04
C ASP A 74 11.65 9.93 7.81
N MET A 75 10.55 9.69 7.09
CA MET A 75 9.26 9.33 7.66
C MET A 75 8.56 8.30 6.79
N ILE A 76 7.88 7.34 7.43
CA ILE A 76 6.94 6.42 6.79
C ILE A 76 5.61 6.51 7.52
N PHE A 77 4.53 6.66 6.76
CA PHE A 77 3.16 6.57 7.24
C PHE A 77 2.49 5.35 6.60
N ALA A 78 1.87 4.49 7.41
CA ALA A 78 1.23 3.26 6.94
C ALA A 78 -0.18 3.09 7.54
N ASP A 79 -1.15 2.81 6.66
CA ASP A 79 -2.48 2.34 7.02
C ASP A 79 -2.68 0.90 6.49
N PRO A 80 -2.14 -0.11 7.20
CA PRO A 80 -2.13 -1.49 6.74
C PRO A 80 -3.55 -2.12 6.79
N PRO A 81 -3.75 -3.29 6.15
CA PRO A 81 -5.00 -4.04 6.28
C PRO A 81 -5.33 -4.37 7.75
N TYR A 82 -6.61 -4.26 8.13
CA TYR A 82 -7.06 -4.56 9.49
C TYR A 82 -7.65 -5.97 9.62
N PHE A 83 -7.77 -6.68 8.49
CA PHE A 83 -8.24 -8.06 8.43
C PHE A 83 -9.70 -8.23 8.89
N LEU A 84 -10.54 -7.23 8.62
CA LEU A 84 -11.92 -7.16 9.12
C LEU A 84 -12.97 -7.66 8.12
N SER A 85 -12.58 -7.93 6.87
CA SER A 85 -13.49 -8.44 5.84
C SER A 85 -13.83 -9.90 6.13
N ASN A 86 -15.03 -10.14 6.66
CA ASN A 86 -15.49 -11.44 7.17
C ASN A 86 -16.84 -11.91 6.59
N GLY A 87 -17.36 -11.23 5.56
CA GLY A 87 -18.66 -11.53 4.94
C GLY A 87 -19.86 -11.00 5.73
N GLY A 88 -19.64 -10.19 6.76
CA GLY A 88 -20.67 -9.55 7.56
C GLY A 88 -21.38 -8.39 6.86
N VAL A 89 -22.44 -7.90 7.51
CA VAL A 89 -23.17 -6.70 7.11
C VAL A 89 -23.31 -5.77 8.30
N THR A 90 -23.17 -4.47 8.06
CA THR A 90 -23.38 -3.42 9.05
C THR A 90 -24.48 -2.46 8.58
N CYS A 91 -24.96 -1.59 9.46
CA CYS A 91 -25.97 -0.58 9.15
C CYS A 91 -25.34 0.81 9.14
N VAL A 92 -25.27 1.45 7.98
CA VAL A 92 -24.80 2.84 7.85
C VAL A 92 -25.94 3.68 7.31
N GLY A 93 -26.35 4.70 8.07
CA GLY A 93 -27.45 5.59 7.69
C GLY A 93 -28.80 4.87 7.50
N GLY A 94 -29.04 3.81 8.26
CA GLY A 94 -30.27 3.00 8.16
C GLY A 94 -30.28 2.01 6.99
N ARG A 95 -29.17 1.86 6.26
CA ARG A 95 -29.04 0.93 5.13
C ARG A 95 -28.05 -0.19 5.46
N MET A 96 -28.39 -1.41 5.05
CA MET A 96 -27.49 -2.55 5.15
C MET A 96 -26.37 -2.42 4.12
N VAL A 97 -25.12 -2.46 4.59
CA VAL A 97 -23.91 -2.37 3.77
C VAL A 97 -22.95 -3.50 4.16
N SER A 98 -22.19 -4.01 3.19
CA SER A 98 -21.18 -5.04 3.46
C SER A 98 -20.03 -4.45 4.27
N VAL A 99 -19.44 -5.26 5.14
CA VAL A 99 -18.20 -4.92 5.85
C VAL A 99 -16.94 -5.32 5.07
N ASP A 100 -17.09 -6.04 3.96
CA ASP A 100 -15.96 -6.47 3.13
C ASP A 100 -15.39 -5.27 2.36
N LYS A 101 -14.13 -4.94 2.64
CA LYS A 101 -13.37 -3.87 1.97
C LYS A 101 -12.65 -4.37 0.73
N GLY A 102 -12.34 -5.66 0.69
CA GLY A 102 -11.64 -6.29 -0.43
C GLY A 102 -10.95 -7.58 -0.01
N ARG A 103 -10.43 -8.33 -0.98
CA ARG A 103 -9.70 -9.58 -0.71
C ARG A 103 -8.43 -9.37 0.12
N TRP A 104 -7.79 -8.22 -0.04
CA TRP A 104 -6.58 -7.81 0.69
C TRP A 104 -6.82 -7.58 2.18
N ASP A 105 -8.08 -7.40 2.61
CA ASP A 105 -8.47 -7.19 4.00
C ASP A 105 -9.13 -8.44 4.62
N LYS A 106 -9.04 -9.60 3.95
CA LYS A 106 -9.50 -10.88 4.53
C LYS A 106 -8.40 -11.52 5.35
N SER A 107 -8.67 -11.80 6.62
CA SER A 107 -7.75 -12.51 7.52
C SER A 107 -7.31 -13.85 6.91
N GLN A 108 -6.02 -14.14 7.03
CA GLN A 108 -5.42 -15.44 6.72
C GLN A 108 -5.19 -16.27 8.01
N GLY A 109 -5.83 -15.87 9.11
CA GLY A 109 -5.63 -16.42 10.44
C GLY A 109 -4.50 -15.72 11.20
N MET A 110 -4.52 -15.84 12.53
CA MET A 110 -3.62 -15.11 13.44
C MET A 110 -2.14 -15.19 13.06
N LEU A 111 -1.64 -16.38 12.69
CA LEU A 111 -0.25 -16.56 12.30
C LEU A 111 0.06 -15.93 10.94
N GLY A 112 -0.86 -16.00 9.98
CA GLY A 112 -0.70 -15.40 8.66
C GLY A 112 -0.67 -13.88 8.75
N ASP A 113 -1.64 -13.30 9.47
CA ASP A 113 -1.77 -11.86 9.67
C ASP A 113 -0.56 -11.30 10.44
N HIS A 114 -0.12 -12.01 11.49
CA HIS A 114 1.09 -11.62 12.23
C HIS A 114 2.36 -11.70 11.36
N SER A 115 2.51 -12.77 10.57
CA SER A 115 3.66 -12.93 9.66
C SER A 115 3.70 -11.82 8.61
N PHE A 116 2.56 -11.49 8.02
CA PHE A 116 2.43 -10.37 7.10
C PHE A 116 2.86 -9.06 7.77
N ASN A 117 2.40 -8.81 9.00
CA ASN A 117 2.75 -7.59 9.74
C ASN A 117 4.24 -7.46 10.00
N ILE A 118 4.90 -8.55 10.43
CA ILE A 118 6.35 -8.56 10.65
C ILE A 118 7.10 -8.29 9.34
N LEU A 119 6.66 -8.87 8.21
CA LEU A 119 7.33 -8.70 6.93
C LEU A 119 7.35 -7.23 6.47
N TRP A 120 6.23 -6.53 6.51
CA TRP A 120 6.20 -5.14 6.04
C TRP A 120 6.88 -4.19 7.04
N LEU A 121 6.74 -4.44 8.34
CA LEU A 121 7.42 -3.66 9.38
C LEU A 121 8.95 -3.76 9.29
N ASP A 122 9.48 -4.95 8.99
CA ASP A 122 10.91 -5.16 8.77
C ASP A 122 11.43 -4.34 7.58
N GLN A 123 10.66 -4.30 6.48
CA GLN A 123 11.01 -3.47 5.33
C GLN A 123 10.97 -1.97 5.68
N CYS A 124 9.95 -1.50 6.39
CA CYS A 124 9.90 -0.11 6.86
C CYS A 124 11.10 0.22 7.75
N ARG A 125 11.48 -0.67 8.67
CA ARG A 125 12.62 -0.47 9.57
C ARG A 125 13.95 -0.32 8.82
N ARG A 126 14.16 -1.12 7.77
CA ARG A 126 15.33 -1.05 6.89
C ARG A 126 15.38 0.23 6.06
N LEU A 127 14.21 0.68 5.59
CA LEU A 127 14.08 1.84 4.72
C LEU A 127 14.18 3.17 5.47
N LEU A 128 13.88 3.19 6.77
CA LEU A 128 14.06 4.36 7.61
C LEU A 128 15.53 4.61 7.89
N ARG A 129 15.92 5.89 7.82
CA ARG A 129 17.20 6.38 8.34
C ARG A 129 17.30 6.13 9.85
N PRO A 130 18.52 6.19 10.45
CA PRO A 130 18.70 5.97 11.89
C PRO A 130 17.79 6.81 12.81
N ASN A 131 17.43 8.03 12.39
CA ASN A 131 16.53 8.94 13.12
C ASN A 131 15.14 9.09 12.46
N GLY A 132 14.78 8.18 11.57
CA GLY A 132 13.51 8.21 10.86
C GLY A 132 12.33 7.82 11.76
N THR A 133 11.12 8.26 11.39
CA THR A 133 9.90 8.02 12.17
C THR A 133 8.91 7.14 11.40
N LEU A 134 8.34 6.14 12.07
CA LEU A 134 7.24 5.32 11.54
C LEU A 134 5.93 5.67 12.25
N TRP A 135 4.87 5.93 11.49
CA TRP A 135 3.50 6.08 11.96
C TRP A 135 2.64 4.97 11.38
N VAL A 136 1.91 4.26 12.23
CA VAL A 136 1.03 3.15 11.84
C VAL A 136 -0.34 3.37 12.47
N THR A 137 -1.39 3.33 11.66
CA THR A 137 -2.78 3.39 12.12
C THR A 137 -3.31 1.99 12.42
N GLY A 138 -4.36 1.94 13.25
CA GLY A 138 -5.00 0.71 13.63
C GLY A 138 -6.37 0.98 14.25
N THR A 139 -7.09 -0.09 14.50
CA THR A 139 -8.40 -0.06 15.14
C THR A 139 -8.45 -1.05 16.30
N SER A 140 -9.40 -0.84 17.22
CA SER A 140 -9.62 -1.62 18.46
C SER A 140 -10.78 -2.58 18.35
#